data_AF-A0A829PF09-F1
#
_entry.id   AF-A0A829PF09-F1
#
_cell.length_a   1.000
_cell.length_b   1.000
_cell.length_c   1.000
_cell.angle_alpha   90.00
_cell.angle_beta   90.00
_cell.angle_gamma   90.00
#
_symmetry.space_group_name_H-M   'P 1'
#
loop_
_entity.id
_entity.type
_entity.pdbx_description
1 polymer ?
#
loop_
_entity_poly.entity_id
_entity_poly.type
_entity_poly.pdbx_seq_one_letter_code
_entity_poly.pdbx_strand_id
1 'polypeptide(L)'
;MQAALDAAAGVHVHHEGAELFSRFAQANAGLALGVIGFGIAMGALFSVAYVVAIGRVGNLSPRALALSVAGGLFLVLYVVPFLKFPANPPAASAEGTIKERTGYFVLMILVAAIALAAALWVGRKLTARMDTWSATLLAAAVFVVLVGLVMAITPGFVEAPQPLLDADGKIVYPGFPAHDLYLFRLYSFTTQAIMWATIGIGFATVISRKPVDTPAAV
;
A
#
# COMPACT_ATOMS: atom_id res chain seq x y z
N MET A 1 37.81 -6.22 -9.72
CA MET A 1 37.74 -5.26 -8.59
C MET A 1 36.30 -4.81 -8.34
N GLN A 2 35.61 -4.22 -9.33
CA GLN A 2 34.20 -3.80 -9.18
C GLN A 2 33.25 -4.92 -8.73
N ALA A 3 33.30 -6.10 -9.35
CA ALA A 3 32.46 -7.24 -8.95
C ALA A 3 32.66 -7.71 -7.50
N ALA A 4 33.86 -7.56 -6.94
CA ALA A 4 34.13 -7.89 -5.54
C ALA A 4 33.59 -6.81 -4.59
N LEU A 5 33.60 -5.54 -5.01
CA LEU A 5 32.97 -4.43 -4.29
C LEU A 5 31.44 -4.55 -4.34
N ASP A 6 30.86 -4.92 -5.48
CA ASP A 6 29.42 -5.15 -5.64
C ASP A 6 28.96 -6.31 -4.74
N ALA A 7 29.70 -7.43 -4.74
CA ALA A 7 29.43 -8.55 -3.84
C ALA A 7 29.57 -8.16 -2.35
N ALA A 8 30.60 -7.38 -1.99
CA ALA A 8 30.78 -6.89 -0.63
C ALA A 8 29.70 -5.89 -0.19
N ALA A 9 29.12 -5.14 -1.15
CA ALA A 9 28.02 -4.20 -0.93
C ALA A 9 26.64 -4.88 -0.89
N GLY A 10 26.57 -6.22 -1.02
CA GLY A 10 25.31 -6.96 -1.09
C GLY A 10 24.57 -6.81 -2.42
N VAL A 11 25.23 -6.25 -3.44
CA VAL A 11 24.70 -6.17 -4.81
C VAL A 11 25.00 -7.48 -5.51
N HIS A 12 24.09 -8.44 -5.43
CA HIS A 12 24.15 -9.63 -6.25
C HIS A 12 23.72 -9.28 -7.67
N VAL A 13 24.68 -9.25 -8.59
CA VAL A 13 24.40 -9.28 -10.02
C VAL A 13 23.73 -10.63 -10.29
N HIS A 14 22.45 -10.63 -10.66
CA HIS A 14 21.73 -11.85 -11.01
C HIS A 14 22.56 -12.66 -12.02
N HIS A 15 23.12 -13.78 -11.57
CA HIS A 15 23.58 -14.82 -12.48
C HIS A 15 22.33 -15.35 -13.19
N GLU A 16 22.39 -15.30 -14.53
CA GLU A 16 21.34 -15.71 -15.46
C GLU A 16 20.78 -17.12 -15.16
N GLY A 17 19.79 -17.20 -14.27
CA GLY A 17 18.79 -18.26 -14.38
C GLY A 17 18.05 -18.00 -15.68
N ALA A 18 18.12 -18.97 -16.61
CA ALA A 18 17.56 -18.84 -17.96
C ALA A 18 16.26 -18.02 -17.97
N GLU A 19 16.26 -16.86 -18.64
CA GLU A 19 15.09 -15.99 -18.72
C GLU A 19 13.92 -16.80 -19.31
N LEU A 20 13.00 -17.28 -18.46
CA LEU A 20 11.86 -18.09 -18.88
C LEU A 20 10.95 -17.33 -19.89
N PHE A 21 10.97 -16.00 -19.80
CA PHE A 21 10.32 -15.08 -20.72
C PHE A 21 11.27 -13.94 -21.06
N SER A 22 11.37 -13.58 -22.34
CA SER A 22 12.19 -12.45 -22.76
C SER A 22 11.72 -11.14 -22.11
N ARG A 23 12.66 -10.23 -21.82
CA ARG A 23 12.34 -8.89 -21.30
C ARG A 23 11.31 -8.14 -22.14
N PHE A 24 11.31 -8.37 -23.46
CA PHE A 24 10.32 -7.81 -24.37
C PHE A 24 8.91 -8.31 -24.09
N ALA A 25 8.73 -9.62 -23.85
CA ALA A 25 7.43 -10.20 -23.52
C ALA A 25 6.92 -9.75 -22.14
N GLN A 26 7.83 -9.67 -21.16
CA GLN A 26 7.51 -9.18 -19.81
C GLN A 26 7.10 -7.70 -19.81
N ALA A 27 7.81 -6.84 -20.54
CA ALA A 27 7.55 -5.41 -20.59
C ALA A 27 6.24 -5.04 -21.33
N ASN A 28 5.74 -5.91 -22.21
CA ASN A 28 4.53 -5.67 -22.99
C ASN A 28 3.32 -6.44 -22.44
N ALA A 29 3.11 -7.65 -22.95
CA ALA A 29 1.92 -8.44 -22.65
C ALA A 29 1.86 -8.87 -21.17
N GLY A 30 3.02 -9.25 -20.60
CA GLY A 30 3.10 -9.66 -19.19
C GLY A 30 2.70 -8.54 -18.23
N LEU A 31 3.26 -7.35 -18.41
CA LEU A 31 2.94 -6.18 -17.60
C LEU A 31 1.46 -5.79 -17.74
N ALA A 32 0.95 -5.73 -18.98
CA ALA A 32 -0.45 -5.37 -19.23
C ALA A 32 -1.42 -6.34 -18.53
N LEU A 33 -1.21 -7.65 -18.70
CA LEU A 33 -2.03 -8.67 -18.05
C LEU A 33 -1.93 -8.59 -16.53
N GLY A 34 -0.72 -8.40 -15.99
CA GLY A 34 -0.49 -8.27 -14.55
C GLY A 34 -1.21 -7.07 -13.95
N VAL A 35 -1.11 -5.89 -14.58
CA VAL A 35 -1.78 -4.66 -14.11
C VAL A 35 -3.30 -4.79 -14.18
N ILE A 36 -3.84 -5.32 -15.29
CA ILE A 36 -5.29 -5.52 -15.44
C ILE A 36 -5.80 -6.53 -14.41
N GLY A 37 -5.13 -7.69 -14.29
CA GLY A 37 -5.51 -8.73 -13.33
C GLY A 37 -5.47 -8.23 -11.89
N PHE A 38 -4.41 -7.49 -11.52
CA PHE A 38 -4.31 -6.87 -10.21
C PHE A 38 -5.43 -5.84 -9.97
N GLY A 39 -5.73 -5.00 -10.96
CA GLY A 39 -6.83 -4.04 -10.88
C GLY A 39 -8.20 -4.71 -10.67
N ILE A 40 -8.47 -5.81 -11.37
CA ILE A 40 -9.70 -6.62 -11.19
C ILE A 40 -9.76 -7.18 -9.76
N ALA A 41 -8.66 -7.76 -9.27
CA ALA A 41 -8.60 -8.31 -7.92
C ALA A 41 -8.87 -7.24 -6.84
N MET A 42 -8.26 -6.06 -6.99
CA MET A 42 -8.48 -4.94 -6.08
C MET A 42 -9.90 -4.37 -6.18
N GLY A 43 -10.49 -4.32 -7.37
CA GLY A 43 -11.89 -3.95 -7.58
C GLY A 43 -12.87 -4.93 -6.94
N ALA A 44 -12.59 -6.25 -7.01
CA ALA A 44 -13.39 -7.27 -6.36
C ALA A 44 -13.29 -7.15 -4.82
N LEU A 45 -12.09 -6.98 -4.28
CA LEU A 45 -11.86 -6.73 -2.86
C LEU A 45 -12.62 -5.50 -2.37
N PHE A 46 -12.52 -4.39 -3.12
CA PHE A 46 -13.30 -3.18 -2.86
C PHE A 46 -14.81 -3.44 -2.83
N SER A 47 -15.32 -4.21 -3.80
CA SER A 47 -16.75 -4.49 -3.91
C SER A 47 -17.27 -5.28 -2.70
N VAL A 48 -16.52 -6.30 -2.26
CA VAL A 48 -16.84 -7.06 -1.05
C VAL A 48 -16.82 -6.16 0.18
N ALA A 49 -15.76 -5.36 0.35
CA ALA A 49 -15.64 -4.44 1.47
C ALA A 49 -16.78 -3.41 1.49
N TYR A 50 -17.18 -2.89 0.32
CA TYR A 50 -18.29 -1.96 0.18
C TYR A 50 -19.61 -2.61 0.64
N VAL A 51 -19.94 -3.81 0.15
CA VAL A 51 -21.15 -4.53 0.54
C VAL A 51 -21.17 -4.82 2.04
N VAL A 52 -20.04 -5.24 2.62
CA VAL A 52 -19.92 -5.45 4.07
C VAL A 52 -20.12 -4.13 4.84
N ALA A 53 -19.64 -3.01 4.32
CA ALA A 53 -19.74 -1.71 4.97
C ALA A 53 -21.16 -1.12 4.97
N ILE A 54 -22.05 -1.55 4.08
CA ILE A 54 -23.46 -1.12 4.03
C ILE A 54 -24.13 -1.37 5.39
N GLY A 55 -24.75 -0.33 5.95
CA GLY A 55 -25.39 -0.35 7.27
C GLY A 55 -24.44 -0.39 8.47
N ARG A 56 -23.15 -0.66 8.28
CA ARG A 56 -22.14 -0.81 9.34
C ARG A 56 -21.28 0.42 9.59
N VAL A 57 -21.24 1.38 8.68
CA VAL A 57 -20.39 2.60 8.79
C VAL A 57 -21.20 3.88 9.01
N GLY A 58 -22.51 3.75 9.31
CA GLY A 58 -23.39 4.87 9.65
C GLY A 58 -24.28 5.24 8.47
N ASN A 59 -24.92 6.41 8.53
CA ASN A 59 -25.85 6.86 7.49
C ASN A 59 -25.13 7.67 6.40
N LEU A 60 -24.21 7.01 5.68
CA LEU A 60 -23.49 7.61 4.55
C LEU A 60 -24.28 7.41 3.25
N SER A 61 -24.25 8.40 2.37
CA SER A 61 -24.73 8.21 1.00
C SER A 61 -23.91 7.12 0.29
N PRO A 62 -24.46 6.42 -0.72
CA PRO A 62 -23.72 5.40 -1.46
C PRO A 62 -22.37 5.89 -2.00
N ARG A 63 -22.30 7.15 -2.46
CA ARG A 63 -21.04 7.77 -2.92
C ARG A 63 -20.05 7.96 -1.78
N ALA A 64 -20.51 8.52 -0.66
CA ALA A 64 -19.64 8.77 0.49
C ALA A 64 -19.11 7.46 1.08
N LEU A 65 -19.95 6.41 1.11
CA LEU A 65 -19.54 5.07 1.52
C LEU A 65 -18.47 4.51 0.56
N ALA A 66 -18.66 4.64 -0.76
CA ALA A 66 -17.70 4.16 -1.75
C ALA A 66 -16.33 4.83 -1.60
N LEU A 67 -16.31 6.16 -1.46
CA LEU A 67 -15.07 6.90 -1.24
C LEU A 67 -14.42 6.55 0.11
N SER A 68 -15.21 6.37 1.16
CA SER A 68 -14.70 6.00 2.49
C SER A 68 -14.09 4.59 2.49
N VAL A 69 -14.72 3.64 1.80
CA VAL A 69 -14.21 2.27 1.67
C VAL A 69 -12.92 2.24 0.84
N ALA A 70 -12.88 2.96 -0.28
CA ALA A 70 -11.66 3.05 -1.10
C ALA A 70 -10.51 3.70 -0.31
N GLY A 71 -10.78 4.79 0.40
CA GLY A 71 -9.80 5.46 1.25
C GLY A 71 -9.33 4.57 2.41
N GLY A 72 -10.24 3.84 3.06
CA GLY A 72 -9.92 2.90 4.13
C GLY A 72 -9.05 1.73 3.65
N LEU A 73 -9.38 1.15 2.49
CA LEU A 73 -8.58 0.09 1.88
C LEU A 73 -7.20 0.61 1.44
N PHE A 74 -7.11 1.78 0.82
CA PHE A 74 -5.82 2.39 0.49
C PHE A 74 -4.97 2.63 1.75
N LEU A 75 -5.58 3.15 2.81
CA LEU A 75 -4.92 3.41 4.08
C LEU A 75 -4.35 2.11 4.69
N VAL A 76 -5.18 1.07 4.80
CA VAL A 76 -4.85 -0.19 5.47
C VAL A 76 -3.93 -1.07 4.65
N LEU A 77 -4.20 -1.22 3.35
CA LEU A 77 -3.47 -2.13 2.48
C LEU A 77 -2.15 -1.55 1.98
N TYR A 78 -2.02 -0.22 1.95
CA TYR A 78 -0.84 0.41 1.35
C TYR A 78 -0.20 1.51 2.18
N VAL A 79 -0.93 2.57 2.57
CA VAL A 79 -0.32 3.73 3.23
C VAL A 79 0.38 3.35 4.53
N VAL A 80 -0.31 2.66 5.43
CA VAL A 80 0.25 2.25 6.73
C VAL A 80 1.46 1.32 6.58
N PRO A 81 1.38 0.19 5.85
CA PRO A 81 2.56 -0.67 5.70
C PRO A 81 3.70 0.04 4.96
N PHE A 82 3.42 0.90 3.97
CA PHE A 82 4.43 1.66 3.24
C PHE A 82 5.19 2.66 4.13
N LEU A 83 4.53 3.29 5.10
CA LEU A 83 5.19 4.21 6.03
C LEU A 83 6.30 3.53 6.84
N LYS A 84 6.13 2.25 7.20
CA LYS A 84 7.13 1.48 7.96
C LYS A 84 8.08 0.71 7.05
N PHE A 85 7.56 0.12 5.99
CA PHE A 85 8.26 -0.75 5.05
C PHE A 85 8.03 -0.26 3.62
N PRO A 86 8.68 0.84 3.20
CA PRO A 86 8.46 1.43 1.89
C PRO A 86 8.89 0.48 0.77
N ALA A 87 8.28 0.67 -0.40
CA ALA A 87 8.65 -0.07 -1.61
C ALA A 87 10.10 0.27 -1.99
N ASN A 88 10.88 -0.75 -2.33
CA ASN A 88 12.25 -0.60 -2.80
C ASN A 88 12.37 -1.24 -4.19
N PRO A 89 13.18 -0.65 -5.10
CA PRO A 89 13.46 -1.28 -6.38
C PRO A 89 14.18 -2.62 -6.15
N PRO A 90 14.04 -3.59 -7.08
CA PRO A 90 14.69 -4.90 -6.94
C PRO A 90 16.19 -4.80 -6.68
N ALA A 91 16.88 -3.90 -7.39
CA ALA A 91 18.32 -3.67 -7.25
C ALA A 91 18.76 -3.04 -5.90
N ALA A 92 17.83 -2.57 -5.07
CA ALA A 92 18.11 -2.01 -3.75
C ALA A 92 17.65 -2.90 -2.60
N SER A 93 17.15 -4.10 -2.89
CA SER A 93 16.64 -5.03 -1.88
C SER A 93 17.68 -6.12 -1.61
N ALA A 94 17.99 -6.39 -0.34
CA ALA A 94 18.84 -7.51 0.04
C ALA A 94 18.03 -8.82 -0.04
N GLU A 95 18.49 -9.82 -0.79
CA GLU A 95 17.73 -11.06 -1.03
C GLU A 95 17.38 -11.80 0.28
N GLY A 96 18.26 -11.73 1.28
CA GLY A 96 18.09 -12.37 2.58
C GLY A 96 16.93 -11.82 3.44
N THR A 97 16.43 -10.62 3.16
CA THR A 97 15.39 -9.95 3.97
C THR A 97 14.00 -9.99 3.34
N ILE A 98 13.86 -10.48 2.10
CA ILE A 98 12.61 -10.43 1.33
C ILE A 98 11.45 -11.11 2.07
N LYS A 99 11.68 -12.33 2.60
CA LYS A 99 10.65 -13.11 3.28
C LYS A 99 10.18 -12.43 4.57
N GLU A 100 11.11 -11.96 5.39
CA GLU A 100 10.81 -11.30 6.66
C GLU A 100 10.03 -10.01 6.44
N ARG A 101 10.47 -9.16 5.50
CA ARG A 101 9.77 -7.92 5.16
C ARG A 101 8.39 -8.15 4.62
N THR A 102 8.22 -9.17 3.77
CA THR A 102 6.89 -9.54 3.26
C THR A 102 5.98 -9.93 4.43
N GLY A 103 6.49 -10.71 5.39
CA GLY A 103 5.77 -11.04 6.63
C GLY A 103 5.39 -9.80 7.44
N TYR A 104 6.32 -8.88 7.67
CA TYR A 104 6.05 -7.64 8.40
C TYR A 104 5.10 -6.69 7.65
N PHE A 105 5.17 -6.64 6.32
CA PHE A 105 4.23 -5.87 5.51
C PHE A 105 2.80 -6.38 5.69
N VAL A 106 2.61 -7.71 5.64
CA VAL A 106 1.31 -8.35 5.89
C VAL A 106 0.86 -8.14 7.34
N LEU A 107 1.78 -8.22 8.32
CA LEU A 107 1.46 -7.90 9.71
C LEU A 107 0.94 -6.46 9.86
N MET A 108 1.60 -5.50 9.21
CA MET A 108 1.17 -4.10 9.24
C MET A 108 -0.22 -3.91 8.61
N ILE A 109 -0.55 -4.64 7.55
CA ILE A 109 -1.91 -4.66 6.98
C ILE A 109 -2.93 -5.15 8.03
N LEU A 110 -2.65 -6.28 8.68
CA LEU A 110 -3.54 -6.85 9.69
C LEU A 110 -3.76 -5.88 10.86
N VAL A 111 -2.67 -5.30 11.36
CA VAL A 111 -2.71 -4.31 12.43
C VAL A 111 -3.49 -3.07 12.02
N ALA A 112 -3.26 -2.54 10.82
CA ALA A 112 -3.99 -1.38 10.31
C ALA A 112 -5.50 -1.68 10.18
N ALA A 113 -5.87 -2.88 9.70
CA ALA A 113 -7.26 -3.30 9.58
C ALA A 113 -7.95 -3.38 10.95
N ILE A 114 -7.29 -3.99 11.94
CA ILE A 114 -7.80 -4.10 13.31
C ILE A 114 -7.91 -2.72 13.96
N ALA A 115 -6.88 -1.88 13.82
CA ALA A 115 -6.86 -0.53 14.36
C ALA A 115 -7.97 0.33 13.73
N LEU A 116 -8.22 0.20 12.42
CA LEU A 116 -9.29 0.93 11.75
C LEU A 116 -10.66 0.46 12.23
N ALA A 117 -10.88 -0.85 12.38
CA ALA A 117 -12.12 -1.39 12.94
C ALA A 117 -12.34 -0.91 14.39
N ALA A 118 -11.30 -0.90 15.22
CA ALA A 118 -11.34 -0.38 16.59
C ALA A 118 -11.68 1.12 16.60
N ALA A 119 -11.04 1.92 15.75
CA ALA A 119 -11.31 3.35 15.62
C ALA A 119 -12.76 3.62 15.20
N LEU A 120 -13.29 2.89 14.21
CA LEU A 120 -14.69 2.99 13.80
C LEU A 120 -15.65 2.60 14.94
N TRP A 121 -15.34 1.55 15.69
CA TRP A 121 -16.14 1.13 16.85
C TRP A 121 -16.14 2.19 17.96
N VAL A 122 -14.97 2.72 18.33
CA VAL A 122 -14.82 3.79 19.32
C VAL A 122 -15.57 5.05 18.85
N GLY A 123 -15.38 5.47 17.60
CA GLY A 123 -16.04 6.63 17.02
C GLY A 123 -17.57 6.53 17.12
N ARG A 124 -18.15 5.40 16.72
CA ARG A 124 -19.61 5.16 16.84
C ARG A 124 -20.13 5.21 18.28
N LYS A 125 -19.32 4.75 19.24
CA LYS A 125 -19.70 4.81 20.66
C LYS A 125 -19.62 6.25 21.20
N LEU A 126 -18.66 7.02 20.71
CA LEU A 126 -18.45 8.42 21.12
C LEU A 126 -19.49 9.36 20.55
N THR A 127 -20.03 9.13 19.35
CA THR A 127 -21.10 9.99 18.78
C THR A 127 -22.37 10.02 19.62
N ALA A 128 -22.56 9.08 20.56
CA ALA A 128 -23.66 9.11 21.52
C ALA A 128 -23.40 10.05 22.72
N ARG A 129 -22.16 10.53 22.89
CA ARG A 129 -21.70 11.28 24.07
C ARG A 129 -21.08 12.64 23.74
N MET A 130 -20.65 12.84 22.50
CA MET A 130 -20.05 14.07 22.00
C MET A 130 -20.44 14.28 20.55
N ASP A 131 -20.16 15.48 20.04
CA ASP A 131 -20.40 15.81 18.64
C ASP A 131 -19.55 14.94 17.70
N THR A 132 -20.02 14.81 16.45
CA THR A 132 -19.38 13.95 15.44
C THR A 132 -17.94 14.35 15.14
N TRP A 133 -17.59 15.64 15.22
CA TRP A 133 -16.24 16.12 14.93
C TRP A 133 -15.25 15.66 16.00
N SER A 134 -15.57 15.90 17.28
CA SER A 134 -14.76 15.46 18.42
C SER A 134 -14.62 13.92 18.46
N ALA A 135 -15.73 13.20 18.22
CA ALA A 135 -15.73 11.74 18.15
C ALA A 135 -14.81 11.20 17.04
N THR A 136 -14.83 11.86 15.87
CA THR A 136 -14.00 11.49 14.72
C THR A 136 -12.51 11.75 14.99
N LEU A 137 -12.17 12.90 15.59
CA LEU A 137 -10.78 13.19 15.96
C LEU A 137 -10.23 12.18 16.97
N LEU A 138 -11.03 11.81 17.98
CA LEU A 138 -10.60 10.83 18.98
C LEU A 138 -10.47 9.42 18.38
N ALA A 139 -11.37 9.02 17.48
CA ALA A 139 -11.24 7.77 16.72
C ALA A 139 -9.96 7.75 15.86
N ALA A 140 -9.65 8.85 15.17
CA ALA A 140 -8.42 8.98 14.39
C ALA A 140 -7.17 8.91 15.29
N ALA A 141 -7.20 9.55 16.47
CA ALA A 141 -6.11 9.46 17.44
C ALA A 141 -5.88 8.02 17.92
N VAL A 142 -6.96 7.27 18.21
CA VAL A 142 -6.87 5.84 18.56
C VAL A 142 -6.20 5.03 17.45
N PHE A 143 -6.60 5.25 16.20
CA PHE A 143 -5.96 4.60 15.05
C PHE A 143 -4.46 4.89 14.98
N VAL A 144 -4.08 6.16 15.05
CA VAL A 144 -2.68 6.61 14.98
C VAL A 144 -1.85 6.03 16.13
N VAL A 145 -2.36 6.02 17.36
CA VAL A 145 -1.66 5.46 18.52
C VAL A 145 -1.45 3.96 18.37
N LEU A 146 -2.49 3.20 17.99
CA LEU A 146 -2.38 1.75 17.83
C LEU A 146 -1.36 1.38 16.73
N VAL A 147 -1.45 2.04 15.58
CA VAL A 147 -0.50 1.82 14.47
C VAL A 147 0.91 2.25 14.86
N GLY A 148 1.06 3.42 15.48
CA GLY A 148 2.35 3.98 15.89
C GLY A 148 3.07 3.11 16.92
N LEU A 149 2.35 2.53 17.88
CA LEU A 149 2.93 1.59 18.84
C LEU A 149 3.50 0.34 18.16
N VAL A 150 2.76 -0.24 17.20
CA VAL A 150 3.26 -1.39 16.44
C VAL A 150 4.46 -1.00 15.56
N MET A 151 4.42 0.17 14.93
CA MET A 151 5.56 0.69 14.18
C MET A 151 6.80 0.89 15.05
N ALA A 152 6.64 1.27 16.32
CA ALA A 152 7.75 1.48 17.24
C ALA A 152 8.43 0.16 17.67
N ILE A 153 7.66 -0.91 17.86
CA ILE A 153 8.20 -2.21 18.31
C ILE A 153 8.69 -3.10 17.17
N THR A 154 8.22 -2.88 15.95
CA THR A 154 8.64 -3.67 14.78
C THR A 154 10.03 -3.25 14.30
N PRO A 155 10.89 -4.20 13.85
CA PRO A 155 12.25 -3.88 13.43
C PRO A 155 12.26 -2.96 12.20
N GLY A 156 13.32 -2.15 12.09
CA GLY A 156 13.66 -1.44 10.86
C GLY A 156 14.63 -2.27 10.02
N PHE A 157 14.55 -2.14 8.70
CA PHE A 157 15.46 -2.80 7.77
C PHE A 157 16.27 -1.76 7.00
N VAL A 158 17.59 -1.91 6.98
CA VAL A 158 18.49 -1.15 6.10
C VAL A 158 18.77 -2.04 4.89
N GLU A 159 18.13 -1.75 3.78
CA GLU A 159 18.24 -2.60 2.58
C GLU A 159 19.10 -2.02 1.48
N ALA A 160 19.02 -0.70 1.29
CA ALA A 160 19.77 -0.04 0.25
C ALA A 160 21.27 -0.20 0.53
N PRO A 161 22.07 -0.67 -0.45
CA PRO A 161 23.52 -0.72 -0.34
C PRO A 161 24.08 0.57 0.24
N GLN A 162 24.80 0.47 1.35
CA GLN A 162 25.41 1.62 2.02
C GLN A 162 26.76 1.95 1.41
N PRO A 163 27.26 3.18 1.54
CA PRO A 163 28.60 3.52 1.11
C PRO A 163 29.65 2.64 1.79
N LEU A 164 30.58 2.08 1.01
CA LEU A 164 31.73 1.34 1.54
C LEU A 164 32.97 2.24 1.54
N LEU A 165 33.74 2.17 2.61
CA LEU A 165 35.00 2.90 2.79
C LEU A 165 36.19 1.94 2.70
N ASP A 166 37.32 2.39 2.17
CA ASP A 166 38.60 1.70 2.34
C ASP A 166 39.24 1.97 3.72
N ALA A 167 40.41 1.38 3.96
CA ALA A 167 41.15 1.54 5.22
C ALA A 167 41.55 3.00 5.51
N ASP A 168 41.67 3.83 4.48
CA ASP A 168 41.99 5.26 4.57
C ASP A 168 40.73 6.14 4.71
N GLY A 169 39.54 5.53 4.78
CA GLY A 169 38.26 6.22 4.94
C GLY A 169 37.68 6.80 3.65
N LYS A 170 38.23 6.47 2.48
CA LYS A 170 37.74 6.93 1.18
C LYS A 170 36.59 6.04 0.70
N ILE A 171 35.53 6.67 0.17
CA ILE A 171 34.40 5.95 -0.43
C ILE A 171 34.88 5.21 -1.68
N VAL A 172 34.82 3.87 -1.63
CA VAL A 172 35.14 2.98 -2.76
C VAL A 172 33.87 2.45 -3.45
N TYR A 173 32.74 2.51 -2.77
CA TYR A 173 31.41 2.23 -3.32
C TYR A 173 30.43 3.27 -2.78
N PRO A 174 29.70 4.02 -3.64
CA PRO A 174 28.91 5.16 -3.21
C PRO A 174 27.57 4.80 -2.53
N GLY A 175 27.18 3.52 -2.51
CA GLY A 175 25.84 3.12 -2.11
C GLY A 175 24.84 3.18 -3.27
N PHE A 176 23.61 2.74 -3.02
CA PHE A 176 22.52 2.86 -4.01
C PHE A 176 22.05 4.32 -4.12
N PRO A 177 21.81 4.85 -5.34
CA PRO A 177 21.42 6.25 -5.53
C PRO A 177 20.15 6.64 -4.75
N ALA A 178 20.29 7.62 -3.85
CA ALA A 178 19.17 8.08 -3.03
C ALA A 178 18.03 8.71 -3.86
N HIS A 179 18.37 9.35 -4.98
CA HIS A 179 17.39 9.93 -5.90
C HIS A 179 16.49 8.85 -6.52
N ASP A 180 17.06 7.74 -6.95
CA ASP A 180 16.31 6.64 -7.55
C ASP A 180 15.40 5.94 -6.53
N LEU A 181 15.87 5.77 -5.29
CA LEU A 181 15.02 5.29 -4.18
C LEU A 181 13.83 6.20 -3.93
N TYR A 182 14.09 7.51 -3.90
CA TYR A 182 13.04 8.50 -3.70
C TYR A 182 12.00 8.46 -4.83
N LEU A 183 12.44 8.50 -6.09
CA LEU A 183 11.53 8.45 -7.24
C LEU A 183 10.75 7.13 -7.28
N PHE A 184 11.39 5.99 -7.00
CA PHE A 184 10.71 4.71 -6.96
C PHE A 184 9.60 4.68 -5.92
N ARG A 185 9.89 5.20 -4.70
CA ARG A 185 8.91 5.29 -3.61
C ARG A 185 7.77 6.23 -3.95
N LEU A 186 8.08 7.40 -4.50
CA LEU A 186 7.10 8.38 -4.94
C LEU A 186 6.16 7.76 -5.99
N TYR A 187 6.71 7.20 -7.06
CA TYR A 187 5.91 6.60 -8.13
C TYR A 187 5.11 5.39 -7.66
N SER A 188 5.69 4.52 -6.83
CA SER A 188 4.96 3.38 -6.24
C SER A 188 3.74 3.85 -5.42
N PHE A 189 3.93 4.88 -4.60
CA PHE A 189 2.84 5.47 -3.82
C PHE A 189 1.80 6.14 -4.70
N THR A 190 2.23 6.92 -5.69
CA THR A 190 1.33 7.60 -6.63
C THR A 190 0.50 6.60 -7.44
N THR A 191 1.10 5.51 -7.94
CA THR A 191 0.37 4.46 -8.67
C THR A 191 -0.75 3.86 -7.82
N GLN A 192 -0.48 3.58 -6.55
CA GLN A 192 -1.49 3.05 -5.63
C GLN A 192 -2.58 4.07 -5.34
N ALA A 193 -2.22 5.33 -5.10
CA ALA A 193 -3.18 6.40 -4.92
C ALA A 193 -4.11 6.56 -6.13
N ILE A 194 -3.56 6.54 -7.36
CA ILE A 194 -4.32 6.62 -8.61
C ILE A 194 -5.27 5.42 -8.74
N MET A 195 -4.80 4.21 -8.47
CA MET A 195 -5.63 3.00 -8.56
C MET A 195 -6.83 3.07 -7.61
N TRP A 196 -6.59 3.35 -6.32
CA TRP A 196 -7.65 3.42 -5.32
C TRP A 196 -8.60 4.59 -5.57
N ALA A 197 -8.10 5.74 -6.02
CA ALA A 197 -8.92 6.87 -6.43
C ALA A 197 -9.80 6.50 -7.64
N THR A 198 -9.25 5.81 -8.64
CA THR A 198 -10.00 5.36 -9.83
C THR A 198 -11.11 4.39 -9.44
N ILE A 199 -10.84 3.41 -8.57
CA ILE A 199 -11.85 2.47 -8.07
C ILE A 199 -12.95 3.23 -7.31
N GLY A 200 -12.58 4.05 -6.33
CA GLY A 200 -13.53 4.74 -5.47
C GLY A 200 -14.39 5.76 -6.21
N ILE A 201 -13.76 6.64 -7.00
CA ILE A 201 -14.45 7.66 -7.80
C ILE A 201 -15.28 6.98 -8.89
N GLY A 202 -14.69 6.05 -9.65
CA GLY A 202 -15.38 5.32 -10.71
C GLY A 202 -16.66 4.66 -10.20
N PHE A 203 -16.57 3.90 -9.10
CA PHE A 203 -17.74 3.29 -8.49
C PHE A 203 -18.76 4.33 -7.99
N ALA A 204 -18.30 5.38 -7.30
CA ALA A 204 -19.18 6.45 -6.80
C ALA A 204 -19.94 7.19 -7.93
N THR A 205 -19.36 7.31 -9.12
CA THR A 205 -20.06 7.92 -10.27
C THR A 205 -21.17 7.02 -10.82
N VAL A 206 -21.00 5.70 -10.78
CA VAL A 206 -21.95 4.74 -11.36
C VAL A 206 -23.07 4.39 -10.37
N ILE A 207 -22.75 4.19 -9.08
CA ILE A 207 -23.71 3.71 -8.07
C ILE A 207 -24.89 4.66 -7.82
N SER A 208 -24.76 5.92 -8.21
CA SER A 208 -25.81 6.93 -8.04
C SER A 208 -26.61 7.21 -9.32
N ARG A 209 -26.38 6.44 -10.39
CA ARG A 209 -27.27 6.46 -11.55
C ARG A 209 -28.57 5.76 -11.15
N LYS A 210 -29.70 6.47 -11.22
CA LYS A 210 -31.02 5.84 -11.08
C LYS A 210 -31.17 4.78 -12.18
N PRO A 211 -31.80 3.63 -11.92
CA PRO A 211 -32.30 2.77 -13.00
C PRO A 211 -33.14 3.62 -13.94
N VAL A 212 -32.95 3.47 -15.25
CA VAL A 212 -33.82 4.11 -16.25
C VAL A 212 -35.25 3.70 -15.90
N ASP A 213 -36.13 4.67 -15.68
CA ASP A 213 -37.54 4.42 -15.40
C ASP A 213 -38.10 3.56 -16.54
N THR A 214 -38.33 2.27 -16.28
CA THR A 214 -39.14 1.44 -17.17
C THR A 214 -40.53 2.09 -17.17
N PRO A 215 -41.07 2.54 -18.31
CA PRO A 215 -42.41 3.11 -18.35
C PRO A 215 -43.37 2.09 -17.73
N ALA A 216 -44.22 2.54 -16.80
CA ALA A 216 -45.28 1.71 -16.25
C ALA A 216 -46.07 1.12 -17.42
N ALA A 217 -46.15 -0.21 -17.48
CA ALA A 217 -47.03 -0.89 -18.42
C ALA A 217 -48.46 -0.38 -18.16
N VAL A 218 -49.03 0.25 -19.18
CA VAL A 218 -50.42 0.74 -19.23
C VAL A 218 -51.39 -0.44 -19.20
#